data_AF-A0A419A6X6-F1
#
_entry.id   AF-A0A419A6X6-F1
#
_cell.length_a   1.000
_cell.length_b   1.000
_cell.length_c   1.000
_cell.angle_alpha   90.00
_cell.angle_beta   90.00
_cell.angle_gamma   90.00
#
_symmetry.space_group_name_H-M   'P 1'
#
loop_
_entity.id
_entity.type
_entity.pdbx_description
1 polymer ?
#
loop_
_entity_poly.entity_id
_entity_poly.type
_entity_poly.pdbx_seq_one_letter_code
_entity_poly.pdbx_strand_id
1 'polypeptide(L)'
;MLSHIVVSVLLCTASCEPAEIRVWDGDSVRLGPGRQGEAVRIFNIDAPEIEGRCASESDLALRSKMRLAELLRGRRIEILRQGTDRYGRTLAAIRVDGRDVGDILVSEGLARTWAGRREPWC
;
A
#
# COMPACT_ATOMS: atom_id res chain seq x y z
N MET A 1 -3.08 -18.30 -6.75
CA MET A 1 -3.83 -17.48 -5.78
C MET A 1 -2.81 -16.59 -5.09
N LEU A 2 -2.61 -15.36 -5.57
CA LEU A 2 -1.57 -14.47 -5.06
C LEU A 2 -1.94 -14.06 -3.63
N SER A 3 -1.34 -14.74 -2.66
CA SER A 3 -1.53 -14.49 -1.24
C SER A 3 -1.14 -13.04 -0.92
N HIS A 4 -1.99 -12.34 -0.17
CA HIS A 4 -1.59 -11.11 0.51
C HIS A 4 -0.46 -11.42 1.50
N ILE A 5 0.42 -10.45 1.75
CA ILE A 5 1.46 -10.58 2.79
C ILE A 5 0.89 -10.03 4.08
N VAL A 6 0.86 -10.84 5.15
CA VAL A 6 0.46 -10.37 6.48
C VAL A 6 1.69 -9.83 7.19
N VAL A 7 1.59 -8.62 7.74
CA VAL A 7 2.62 -8.00 8.57
C VAL A 7 2.00 -7.45 9.85
N SER A 8 2.74 -7.56 10.95
CA SER A 8 2.40 -6.89 12.21
C SER A 8 2.99 -5.49 12.22
N VAL A 9 2.25 -4.53 12.77
CA VAL A 9 2.66 -3.12 12.90
C VAL A 9 2.26 -2.58 14.28
N LEU A 10 2.84 -1.43 14.66
CA LEU A 10 2.24 -0.56 15.68
C LEU A 10 1.47 0.54 14.95
N LEU A 11 0.14 0.47 14.95
CA LEU A 11 -0.70 1.50 14.35
C LEU A 11 -0.88 2.65 15.35
N CYS A 12 -0.36 3.81 15.00
CA CYS A 12 -0.32 4.99 15.84
C CYS A 12 -1.38 6.01 15.40
N THR A 13 -2.12 6.51 16.39
CA THR A 13 -2.99 7.69 16.30
C THR A 13 -2.64 8.62 17.46
N ALA A 14 -3.48 8.73 18.49
CA ALA A 14 -3.12 9.34 19.76
C ALA A 14 -2.27 8.40 20.65
N SER A 15 -2.50 7.09 20.55
CA SER A 15 -1.66 6.01 21.10
C SER A 15 -1.29 5.03 19.99
N CYS A 16 -0.34 4.12 20.25
CA CYS A 16 0.05 3.09 19.30
C CYS A 16 -0.41 1.72 19.79
N GLU A 17 -1.19 1.02 18.95
CA GLU A 17 -1.72 -0.31 19.25
C GLU A 17 -1.18 -1.34 18.25
N PRO A 18 -0.90 -2.58 18.68
CA PRO A 18 -0.56 -3.65 17.75
C PRO A 18 -1.70 -3.91 16.76
N ALA A 19 -1.36 -4.03 15.48
CA ALA A 19 -2.32 -4.36 14.43
C ALA A 19 -1.71 -5.27 13.37
N GLU A 20 -2.57 -6.00 12.66
CA GLU A 20 -2.19 -6.74 11.45
C GLU A 20 -2.63 -5.99 10.20
N ILE A 21 -1.72 -5.92 9.22
CA ILE A 21 -1.97 -5.39 7.89
C ILE A 21 -1.76 -6.49 6.86
N ARG A 22 -2.70 -6.58 5.92
CA ARG A 22 -2.61 -7.44 4.75
C ARG A 22 -2.21 -6.59 3.54
N VAL A 23 -1.00 -6.74 3.06
CA VAL A 23 -0.51 -6.07 1.85
C VAL A 23 -0.98 -6.85 0.63
N TRP A 24 -1.84 -6.22 -0.18
CA TRP A 24 -2.51 -6.86 -1.31
C TRP A 24 -1.68 -6.72 -2.59
N ASP A 25 -1.28 -5.49 -2.91
CA ASP A 25 -0.42 -5.10 -4.02
C ASP A 25 0.53 -3.95 -3.58
N GLY A 26 1.13 -3.22 -4.53
CA GLY A 26 2.09 -2.15 -4.25
C GLY A 26 1.49 -0.82 -3.78
N ASP A 27 0.17 -0.64 -3.83
CA ASP A 27 -0.53 0.57 -3.35
C ASP A 27 -1.77 0.28 -2.49
N SER A 28 -2.12 -0.98 -2.27
CA SER A 28 -3.36 -1.38 -1.59
C SER A 28 -3.07 -2.35 -0.43
N VAL A 29 -3.62 -2.00 0.72
CA VAL A 29 -3.54 -2.78 1.95
C VAL A 29 -4.94 -3.00 2.55
N ARG A 30 -5.06 -3.92 3.49
CA ARG A 30 -6.28 -4.13 4.26
C ARG A 30 -5.99 -4.19 5.76
N LEU A 31 -6.76 -3.43 6.53
CA LEU A 31 -6.64 -3.32 7.99
C LEU A 31 -7.72 -4.15 8.68
N GLY A 32 -7.34 -4.95 9.66
CA GLY A 32 -8.28 -5.75 10.45
C GLY A 32 -8.59 -7.14 9.87
N PRO A 33 -9.57 -7.86 10.45
CA PRO A 33 -9.72 -9.29 10.26
C PRO A 33 -10.26 -9.67 8.87
N GLY A 34 -9.55 -10.59 8.22
CA GLY A 34 -9.99 -11.26 7.00
C GLY A 34 -10.37 -10.33 5.85
N ARG A 35 -11.40 -10.72 5.09
CA ARG A 35 -11.95 -9.98 3.93
C ARG A 35 -12.96 -8.89 4.31
N GLN A 36 -13.22 -8.69 5.60
CA GLN A 36 -14.14 -7.66 6.10
C GLN A 36 -13.38 -6.43 6.60
N GLY A 37 -12.06 -6.54 6.76
CA GLY A 37 -11.20 -5.40 7.12
C GLY A 37 -11.29 -4.24 6.13
N GLU A 38 -10.98 -3.04 6.60
CA GLU A 38 -10.98 -1.82 5.79
C GLU A 38 -9.98 -1.94 4.64
N ALA A 39 -10.45 -1.83 3.39
CA ALA A 39 -9.59 -1.77 2.22
C ALA A 39 -9.06 -0.34 2.05
N VAL A 40 -7.74 -0.18 2.03
CA VAL A 40 -7.07 1.11 1.94
C VAL A 40 -6.22 1.14 0.68
N ARG A 41 -6.34 2.20 -0.12
CA ARG A 41 -5.44 2.54 -1.22
C ARG A 41 -4.60 3.76 -0.84
N ILE A 42 -3.29 3.63 -1.03
CA ILE A 42 -2.33 4.73 -0.88
C ILE A 42 -2.63 5.76 -1.96
N PHE A 43 -3.09 6.94 -1.58
CA PHE A 43 -3.71 7.86 -2.53
C PHE A 43 -2.71 8.58 -3.45
N ASN A 44 -1.49 8.83 -2.97
CA ASN A 44 -0.51 9.69 -3.64
C ASN A 44 0.30 8.93 -4.70
N ILE A 45 0.05 7.64 -4.89
CA ILE A 45 0.78 6.81 -5.83
C ILE A 45 -0.14 5.96 -6.73
N ASP A 46 0.44 5.46 -7.81
CA ASP A 46 -0.03 4.32 -8.57
C ASP A 46 1.06 3.25 -8.56
N ALA A 47 0.70 2.02 -8.21
CA ALA A 47 1.60 0.88 -8.33
C ALA A 47 1.25 0.02 -9.56
N PRO A 48 2.23 -0.71 -10.13
CA PRO A 48 1.98 -1.68 -11.18
C PRO A 48 1.11 -2.84 -10.70
N GLU A 49 0.31 -3.41 -11.60
CA GLU A 49 -0.61 -4.50 -11.30
C GLU A 49 0.08 -5.86 -11.44
N ILE A 50 -0.21 -6.80 -10.52
CA ILE A 50 0.46 -8.13 -10.54
C ILE A 50 0.09 -8.90 -11.81
N GLU A 51 -1.18 -8.82 -12.22
CA GLU A 51 -1.66 -9.32 -13.53
C GLU A 51 -1.50 -8.23 -14.59
N GLY A 52 -0.28 -7.69 -14.68
CA GLY A 52 0.11 -6.64 -15.62
C GLY A 52 0.06 -7.09 -17.08
N ARG A 53 0.10 -6.11 -17.99
CA ARG A 53 0.03 -6.35 -19.44
C ARG A 53 1.32 -6.92 -20.03
N CYS A 54 2.44 -6.78 -19.33
CA CYS A 54 3.74 -7.29 -19.73
C CYS A 54 4.52 -7.84 -18.52
N ALA A 55 5.50 -8.71 -18.78
CA ALA A 55 6.27 -9.38 -17.72
C ALA A 55 7.03 -8.39 -16.81
N SER A 56 7.50 -7.26 -17.36
CA SER A 56 8.17 -6.21 -16.59
C SER A 56 7.24 -5.50 -15.60
N GLU A 57 5.96 -5.29 -15.97
CA GLU A 57 4.96 -4.73 -15.07
C GLU A 57 4.70 -5.70 -13.91
N SER A 58 4.48 -6.98 -14.20
CA SER A 58 4.26 -8.01 -13.18
C SER A 58 5.45 -8.18 -12.22
N ASP A 59 6.69 -8.15 -12.73
CA ASP A 59 7.89 -8.19 -11.89
C ASP A 59 7.98 -6.97 -10.97
N LEU A 60 7.76 -5.78 -11.53
CA LEU A 60 7.78 -4.54 -10.75
C LEU A 60 6.66 -4.51 -9.70
N ALA A 61 5.47 -5.05 -10.02
CA ALA A 61 4.35 -5.18 -9.09
C ALA A 61 4.70 -6.06 -7.90
N LEU A 62 5.35 -7.20 -8.14
CA LEU A 62 5.81 -8.08 -7.06
C LEU A 62 6.85 -7.39 -6.18
N ARG A 63 7.82 -6.69 -6.79
CA ARG A 63 8.85 -5.93 -6.06
C ARG A 63 8.24 -4.80 -5.24
N SER A 64 7.30 -4.04 -5.79
CA SER A 64 6.58 -2.98 -5.07
C SER A 64 5.80 -3.53 -3.88
N LYS A 65 5.08 -4.63 -4.07
CA LYS A 65 4.33 -5.31 -2.99
C LYS A 65 5.26 -5.80 -1.88
N MET A 66 6.37 -6.46 -2.23
CA MET A 66 7.35 -6.94 -1.25
C MET A 66 7.95 -5.78 -0.47
N ARG A 67 8.32 -4.71 -1.16
CA ARG A 67 8.89 -3.53 -0.52
C ARG A 67 7.92 -2.84 0.42
N LEU A 68 6.65 -2.67 0.02
CA LEU A 68 5.62 -2.14 0.89
C LEU A 68 5.49 -2.98 2.18
N ALA A 69 5.48 -4.30 2.05
CA ALA A 69 5.44 -5.18 3.23
C ALA A 69 6.68 -5.02 4.14
N GLU A 70 7.87 -4.88 3.56
CA GLU A 70 9.11 -4.62 4.33
C GLU A 70 9.09 -3.28 5.06
N LEU A 71 8.61 -2.22 4.40
CA LEU A 71 8.51 -0.89 4.99
C LEU A 71 7.60 -0.90 6.21
N LEU A 72 6.49 -1.64 6.17
CA LEU A 72 5.51 -1.67 7.26
C LEU A 72 5.92 -2.64 8.39
N ARG A 73 6.55 -3.78 8.07
CA ARG A 73 6.75 -4.90 9.01
C ARG A 73 7.48 -4.48 10.30
N GLY A 74 6.79 -4.63 11.42
CA GLY A 74 7.29 -4.36 12.77
C GLY A 74 7.48 -2.88 13.07
N ARG A 75 6.99 -1.97 12.23
CA ARG A 75 7.20 -0.53 12.37
C ARG A 75 6.01 0.19 12.95
N ARG A 76 6.27 1.39 13.46
CA ARG A 76 5.25 2.36 13.85
C ARG A 76 4.74 3.05 12.59
N ILE A 77 3.43 2.99 12.40
CA ILE A 77 2.81 3.56 11.21
C ILE A 77 1.64 4.46 11.57
N GLU A 78 1.32 5.40 10.69
CA GLU A 78 0.15 6.26 10.77
C GLU A 78 -0.64 6.13 9.47
N ILE A 79 -1.97 6.13 9.57
CA ILE A 79 -2.86 6.05 8.41
C ILE A 79 -3.73 7.30 8.38
N LEU A 80 -3.38 8.20 7.46
CA LEU A 80 -3.98 9.52 7.29
C LEU A 80 -5.06 9.44 6.22
N ARG A 81 -6.30 9.20 6.64
CA ARG A 81 -7.46 9.00 5.75
C ARG A 81 -7.99 10.33 5.25
N GLN A 82 -8.36 10.40 3.98
CA GLN A 82 -8.89 11.63 3.37
C GLN A 82 -10.16 11.44 2.53
N GLY A 83 -10.65 10.22 2.36
CA GLY A 83 -11.90 9.96 1.64
C GLY A 83 -12.04 8.50 1.21
N THR A 84 -12.95 8.27 0.26
CA THR A 84 -13.25 6.94 -0.26
C THR A 84 -13.32 7.01 -1.78
N ASP A 85 -12.79 6.00 -2.47
CA ASP A 85 -12.95 5.89 -3.91
C ASP A 85 -14.32 5.32 -4.30
N ARG A 86 -14.62 5.32 -5.61
CA ARG A 86 -15.88 4.80 -6.16
C ARG A 86 -16.12 3.31 -5.91
N TYR A 87 -15.10 2.57 -5.48
CA TYR A 87 -15.16 1.14 -5.17
C TYR A 87 -15.31 0.88 -3.67
N GLY A 88 -15.41 1.93 -2.85
CA GLY A 88 -15.55 1.82 -1.40
C GLY A 88 -14.22 1.60 -0.67
N ARG A 89 -13.06 1.78 -1.32
CA ARG A 89 -11.75 1.74 -0.63
C ARG A 89 -11.47 3.10 0.01
N THR A 90 -10.97 3.08 1.24
CA THR A 90 -10.45 4.30 1.88
C THR A 90 -9.22 4.78 1.11
N LEU A 91 -9.18 6.07 0.78
CA LEU A 91 -7.99 6.75 0.30
C LEU A 91 -7.22 7.32 1.49
N ALA A 92 -5.96 6.91 1.65
CA ALA A 92 -5.12 7.34 2.76
C ALA A 92 -3.65 7.49 2.38
N ALA A 93 -2.92 8.37 3.06
CA ALA A 93 -1.46 8.28 3.11
C ALA A 93 -1.08 7.33 4.24
N ILE A 94 -0.02 6.55 4.04
CA ILE A 94 0.57 5.72 5.08
C ILE A 94 1.94 6.30 5.38
N ARG A 95 2.19 6.61 6.66
CA ARG A 95 3.52 7.03 7.11
C ARG A 95 4.15 5.92 7.92
N VAL A 96 5.45 5.72 7.75
CA VAL A 96 6.29 4.87 8.58
C VAL A 96 7.36 5.73 9.24
N ASP A 97 7.40 5.73 10.57
CA ASP A 97 8.32 6.56 11.36
C ASP A 97 8.39 8.03 10.87
N GLY A 98 7.22 8.60 10.58
CA GLY A 98 7.06 9.99 10.13
C GLY A 98 7.31 10.25 8.64
N ARG A 99 7.71 9.23 7.85
CA ARG A 99 7.95 9.35 6.40
C ARG A 99 6.83 8.76 5.58
N ASP A 100 6.44 9.42 4.50
CA ASP A 100 5.42 8.91 3.59
C ASP A 100 5.92 7.66 2.83
N VAL A 101 5.16 6.57 2.93
CA VAL A 101 5.51 5.28 2.31
C VAL A 101 5.38 5.36 0.79
N GLY A 102 4.40 6.10 0.28
CA GLY A 102 4.23 6.29 -1.15
C GLY A 102 5.41 7.01 -1.77
N ASP A 103 5.88 8.09 -1.14
CA ASP A 103 7.05 8.83 -1.60
C ASP A 103 8.33 7.96 -1.59
N ILE A 104 8.48 7.08 -0.59
CA ILE A 104 9.58 6.11 -0.57
C ILE A 104 9.51 5.18 -1.78
N LEU A 105 8.34 4.57 -2.03
CA LEU A 105 8.16 3.66 -3.17
C LEU A 105 8.40 4.35 -4.53
N VAL A 106 7.97 5.61 -4.66
CA VAL A 106 8.25 6.41 -5.86
C VAL A 106 9.75 6.68 -6.01
N SER A 107 10.43 7.08 -4.93
CA SER A 107 11.87 7.35 -4.97
C SER A 107 12.72 6.12 -5.30
N GLU A 108 12.22 4.92 -4.97
CA GLU A 108 12.86 3.64 -5.27
C GLU A 108 12.46 3.09 -6.66
N GLY A 109 11.63 3.82 -7.42
CA GLY A 109 11.17 3.44 -8.76
C GLY A 109 10.17 2.28 -8.78
N LEU A 110 9.49 2.03 -7.66
CA LEU A 110 8.53 0.92 -7.49
C LEU A 110 7.07 1.36 -7.67
N ALA A 111 6.82 2.66 -7.60
CA ALA A 111 5.52 3.28 -7.86
C ALA A 111 5.70 4.60 -8.62
N ARG A 112 4.61 5.16 -9.15
CA ARG A 112 4.56 6.52 -9.73
C ARG A 112 3.72 7.41 -8.85
N THR A 113 4.02 8.71 -8.83
CA THR A 113 3.12 9.69 -8.22
C THR A 113 1.78 9.68 -8.95
N TRP A 114 0.68 9.70 -8.20
CA TRP A 114 -0.66 9.71 -8.78
C TRP A 114 -0.92 11.02 -9.55
N ALA A 115 -1.08 10.93 -10.87
CA ALA A 115 -1.31 12.06 -11.77
C ALA A 115 -2.79 12.30 -12.12
N GLY A 116 -3.73 11.73 -11.35
CA GLY A 116 -5.18 11.82 -11.62
C GLY A 116 -5.72 10.74 -12.56
N ARG A 117 -4.84 9.93 -13.18
CA ARG A 117 -5.20 8.76 -13.98
C ARG A 117 -4.11 7.71 -13.90
N ARG A 118 -4.48 6.46 -14.21
CA ARG A 118 -3.50 5.38 -14.40
C ARG A 118 -2.73 5.58 -15.70
N GLU A 119 -1.44 5.27 -15.64
CA GLU A 119 -0.53 5.30 -16.77
C GLU A 119 0.00 3.90 -17.07
N PRO A 120 0.42 3.63 -18.32
CA PRO A 120 0.90 2.31 -18.68
C PRO A 120 2.31 2.05 -18.10
N TRP A 121 2.52 0.82 -17.61
CA TRP A 121 3.80 0.32 -17.07
C TRP A 121 4.63 -0.45 -18.10
N CYS A 122 4.00 -0.75 -19.24
CA CYS A 122 4.62 -1.06 -20.51
C CYS A 122 4.57 0.23 -21.36
#